data_AF-A0A978UGW2-F1
#
_entry.id   AF-A0A978UGW2-F1
#
_cell.length_a   1.000
_cell.length_b   1.000
_cell.length_c   1.000
_cell.angle_alpha   90.00
_cell.angle_beta   90.00
_cell.angle_gamma   90.00
#
_symmetry.space_group_name_H-M   'P 1'
#
loop_
_entity.id
_entity.type
_entity.pdbx_description
1 polymer ?
#
loop_
_entity_poly.entity_id
_entity_poly.type
_entity_poly.pdbx_seq_one_letter_code
_entity_poly.pdbx_strand_id
1 'polypeptide(L)'
;MEFPNDLIERVKKAGQAFFDQPIEEKEKYANDQVSGKIQGYGSKLANNASGQLEWEDYFFHLIYPEDKRNLSIWPRPPSDYIEATSEYARLLRGLATKVLSVLSLGLGLEEGRLEKEVGGMEELLLQMKINYYPKCPQPELALGVEAHTDISALTFILHNMVPGLQLFYQGNWVTAKCVPNSIIMHIGDTIEILSNKKYKSILHRGLVNKEKVRISWAVFCEPPKDKIILKPLPEVVSETEPALFPPRTFDQHIQHKLFRKTREELIT
;
A
#
# COMPACT_ATOMS: atom_id res chain seq x y z
N MET A 1 -8.42 -8.77 19.13
CA MET A 1 -7.34 -7.76 18.97
C MET A 1 -8.07 -6.53 18.56
N GLU A 2 -8.27 -5.63 19.51
CA GLU A 2 -8.93 -4.37 19.27
C GLU A 2 -7.82 -3.35 19.05
N PHE A 3 -7.97 -2.52 18.02
CA PHE A 3 -7.16 -1.33 17.89
C PHE A 3 -7.76 -0.29 18.85
N PRO A 4 -7.00 0.24 19.81
CA PRO A 4 -7.49 1.34 20.63
C PRO A 4 -7.88 2.51 19.70
N ASN A 5 -9.13 2.98 19.79
CA ASN A 5 -9.64 4.04 18.91
C ASN A 5 -8.80 5.32 19.03
N ASP A 6 -8.32 5.61 20.23
CA ASP A 6 -7.38 6.69 20.51
C ASP A 6 -6.09 6.55 19.70
N LEU A 7 -5.52 5.35 19.58
CA LEU A 7 -4.31 5.12 18.78
C LEU A 7 -4.53 5.42 17.30
N ILE A 8 -5.64 4.95 16.71
CA ILE A 8 -5.97 5.24 15.30
C ILE A 8 -6.08 6.75 15.09
N GLU A 9 -6.72 7.48 16.01
CA GLU A 9 -6.84 8.93 15.92
C GLU A 9 -5.50 9.64 16.13
N ARG A 10 -4.61 9.15 17.02
CA ARG A 10 -3.24 9.69 17.16
C ARG A 10 -2.45 9.56 15.86
N VAL A 11 -2.48 8.39 15.20
CA VAL A 11 -1.80 8.17 13.91
C VAL A 11 -2.32 9.13 12.84
N LYS A 12 -3.65 9.25 12.71
CA LYS A 12 -4.26 10.18 11.74
C LYS A 12 -3.88 11.63 12.02
N LYS A 13 -3.98 12.06 13.29
CA LYS A 13 -3.61 13.42 13.71
C LYS A 13 -2.13 13.71 13.47
N ALA A 14 -1.26 12.75 13.77
CA ALA A 14 0.18 12.90 13.57
C ALA A 14 0.54 13.05 12.08
N GLY A 15 -0.07 12.22 11.22
CA GLY A 15 0.11 12.34 9.77
C GLY A 15 -0.45 13.65 9.20
N GLN A 16 -1.65 14.06 9.64
CA GLN A 16 -2.26 15.33 9.24
C GLN A 16 -1.36 16.51 9.63
N ALA A 17 -0.90 16.55 10.89
CA ALA A 17 -0.03 17.61 11.38
C ALA A 17 1.35 17.63 10.70
N PHE A 18 1.84 16.49 10.17
CA PHE A 18 2.99 16.50 9.28
C PHE A 18 2.70 17.25 7.98
N PHE A 19 1.58 16.94 7.31
CA PHE A 19 1.23 17.56 6.04
C PHE A 19 0.80 19.03 6.14
N ASP A 20 0.27 19.46 7.29
CA ASP A 20 -0.10 20.85 7.60
C ASP A 20 1.11 21.78 7.77
N GLN A 21 2.33 21.24 7.91
CA GLN A 21 3.55 22.05 7.98
C GLN A 21 3.84 22.77 6.64
N PRO A 22 4.57 23.90 6.65
CA PRO A 22 5.07 24.53 5.43
C PRO A 22 5.84 23.54 4.54
N ILE A 23 5.83 23.76 3.23
CA ILE A 23 6.51 22.87 2.28
C ILE A 23 8.01 22.78 2.59
N GLU A 24 8.63 23.89 2.99
CA GLU A 24 10.05 23.97 3.35
C GLU A 24 10.42 23.07 4.53
N GLU A 25 9.49 22.83 5.45
CA GLU A 25 9.70 21.90 6.58
C GLU A 25 9.55 20.44 6.13
N LYS A 26 8.64 20.16 5.20
CA LYS A 26 8.45 18.81 4.63
C LYS A 26 9.61 18.40 3.72
N GLU A 27 10.14 19.33 2.93
CA GLU A 27 11.27 19.11 2.03
C GLU A 27 12.57 18.71 2.76
N LYS A 28 12.70 19.01 4.06
CA LYS A 28 13.80 18.47 4.88
C LYS A 28 13.80 16.95 4.95
N TYR A 29 12.65 16.33 4.69
CA TYR A 29 12.48 14.88 4.64
C TYR A 29 12.37 14.34 3.21
N ALA A 30 12.69 15.13 2.19
CA ALA A 30 12.58 14.73 0.80
C ALA A 30 13.29 13.40 0.52
N ASN A 31 12.61 12.53 -0.20
CA ASN A 31 13.19 11.35 -0.81
C ASN A 31 14.06 11.78 -2.01
N ASP A 32 14.91 10.88 -2.46
CA ASP A 32 15.74 11.08 -3.66
C ASP A 32 15.79 9.75 -4.41
N GLN A 33 14.86 9.59 -5.35
CA GLN A 33 14.75 8.37 -6.13
C GLN A 33 15.97 8.13 -7.03
N VAL A 34 16.67 9.19 -7.45
CA VAL A 34 17.84 9.09 -8.34
C VAL A 34 19.02 8.45 -7.61
N SER A 35 19.22 8.79 -6.33
CA SER A 35 20.25 8.14 -5.49
C SER A 35 19.78 6.84 -4.83
N GLY A 36 18.54 6.39 -5.09
CA GLY A 36 17.95 5.19 -4.50
C GLY A 36 17.36 5.39 -3.10
N LYS A 37 17.32 6.63 -2.59
CA LYS A 37 16.66 6.99 -1.34
C LYS A 37 15.15 7.09 -1.57
N ILE A 38 14.46 5.94 -1.57
CA ILE A 38 13.00 5.88 -1.83
C ILE A 38 12.12 6.33 -0.67
N GLN A 39 12.64 6.37 0.56
CA GLN A 39 11.88 6.76 1.75
C GLN A 39 11.97 8.27 2.01
N GLY A 40 10.89 8.85 2.53
CA GLY A 40 10.75 10.26 2.84
C GLY A 40 9.51 10.90 2.21
N TYR A 41 9.46 12.22 2.29
CA TYR A 41 8.48 13.05 1.61
C TYR A 41 8.75 13.02 0.10
N GLY A 42 7.70 12.89 -0.69
CA GLY A 42 7.78 12.99 -2.13
C GLY A 42 6.53 13.65 -2.68
N SER A 43 6.70 14.41 -3.74
CA SER A 43 5.60 14.88 -4.56
C SER A 43 5.65 14.14 -5.89
N LYS A 44 4.55 13.54 -6.34
CA LYS A 44 4.48 12.93 -7.68
C LYS A 44 4.25 14.01 -8.76
N LEU A 45 5.06 15.07 -8.71
CA LEU A 45 5.26 16.00 -9.83
C LEU A 45 6.39 15.53 -10.78
N ALA A 46 6.86 14.29 -10.62
CA ALA A 46 7.84 13.64 -11.50
C ALA A 46 7.14 12.76 -12.56
N ASN A 47 7.50 12.98 -13.82
CA ASN A 47 7.02 12.29 -15.01
C ASN A 47 7.00 10.77 -14.85
N ASN A 48 5.83 10.14 -15.03
CA ASN A 48 5.82 8.76 -15.54
C ASN A 48 6.22 8.78 -17.03
N ALA A 49 6.42 7.61 -17.66
CA ALA A 49 6.91 7.54 -19.04
C ALA A 49 5.97 8.26 -20.06
N SER A 50 4.68 8.42 -19.73
CA SER A 50 3.70 9.22 -20.48
C SER A 50 3.66 10.73 -20.15
N GLY A 51 4.40 11.20 -19.13
CA GLY A 51 4.35 12.58 -18.65
C GLY A 51 3.10 12.92 -17.82
N GLN A 52 2.28 11.93 -17.46
CA GLN A 52 1.08 12.12 -16.65
C GLN A 52 1.42 12.20 -15.16
N LEU A 53 0.92 13.24 -14.50
CA LEU A 53 1.14 13.48 -13.08
C LEU A 53 -0.09 13.07 -12.27
N GLU A 54 0.15 12.60 -11.05
CA GLU A 54 -0.88 12.28 -10.07
C GLU A 54 -1.06 13.46 -9.11
N TRP A 55 -2.31 13.74 -8.72
CA TRP A 55 -2.65 14.86 -7.84
C TRP A 55 -2.46 14.46 -6.36
N GLU A 56 -1.25 14.03 -6.00
CA GLU A 56 -0.88 13.65 -4.63
C GLU A 56 0.56 14.03 -4.27
N ASP A 57 0.73 14.39 -3.00
CA ASP A 57 2.00 14.30 -2.28
C ASP A 57 1.94 13.08 -1.36
N TYR A 58 3.09 12.59 -0.93
CA TYR A 58 3.14 11.44 -0.04
C TYR A 58 4.33 11.46 0.90
N PHE A 59 4.23 10.66 1.96
CA PHE A 59 5.34 10.33 2.84
C PHE A 59 5.45 8.80 2.93
N PHE A 60 6.59 8.24 2.52
CA PHE A 60 6.80 6.80 2.43
C PHE A 60 7.94 6.34 3.33
N HIS A 61 7.72 5.33 4.17
CA HIS A 61 8.78 4.76 4.99
C HIS A 61 8.44 3.38 5.55
N LEU A 62 9.47 2.62 5.90
CA LEU A 62 9.35 1.34 6.58
C LEU A 62 8.95 1.55 8.05
N ILE A 63 7.91 0.85 8.50
CA ILE A 63 7.39 0.91 9.88
C ILE A 63 7.56 -0.38 10.68
N TYR A 64 7.82 -1.52 10.03
CA TYR A 64 8.07 -2.82 10.68
C TYR A 64 8.88 -3.75 9.76
N PRO A 65 9.77 -4.62 10.28
CA PRO A 65 10.11 -4.82 11.69
C PRO A 65 10.96 -3.68 12.28
N GLU A 66 11.00 -3.61 13.60
CA GLU A 66 11.50 -2.45 14.33
C GLU A 66 12.98 -2.15 14.09
N ASP A 67 13.79 -3.19 13.93
CA ASP A 67 15.24 -3.19 13.70
C ASP A 67 15.64 -2.75 12.29
N LYS A 68 14.74 -2.91 11.31
CA LYS A 68 14.98 -2.50 9.91
C LYS A 68 14.62 -1.04 9.63
N ARG A 69 13.98 -0.34 10.58
CA ARG A 69 13.53 1.06 10.41
C ARG A 69 14.72 2.03 10.40
N ASN A 70 14.64 3.02 9.53
CA ASN A 70 15.50 4.20 9.63
C ASN A 70 14.75 5.34 10.35
N LEU A 71 14.91 5.48 11.67
CA LEU A 71 14.21 6.52 12.44
C LEU A 71 14.73 7.95 12.16
N SER A 72 15.89 8.11 11.51
CA SER A 72 16.45 9.43 11.20
C SER A 72 15.61 10.20 10.18
N ILE A 73 14.87 9.49 9.33
CA ILE A 73 14.02 10.07 8.29
C ILE A 73 12.57 10.23 8.74
N TRP A 74 12.17 9.73 9.91
CA TRP A 74 10.77 9.84 10.35
C TRP A 74 10.47 11.29 10.80
N PRO A 75 9.26 11.80 10.56
CA PRO A 75 8.83 13.11 11.02
C PRO A 75 9.13 13.32 12.52
N ARG A 76 9.80 14.42 12.84
CA ARG A 76 10.11 14.82 14.21
C ARG A 76 8.99 15.68 14.79
N PRO A 77 8.56 16.77 14.15
CA PRO A 77 7.21 17.31 14.34
C PRO A 77 6.19 16.55 13.48
N PRO A 78 5.03 16.16 14.04
CA PRO A 78 4.66 16.23 15.46
C PRO A 78 5.40 15.18 16.30
N SER A 79 5.68 15.49 17.57
CA SER A 79 6.50 14.64 18.47
C SER A 79 5.93 13.23 18.69
N ASP A 80 4.62 13.06 18.55
CA ASP A 80 3.91 11.80 18.74
C ASP A 80 3.96 10.88 17.50
N TYR A 81 4.52 11.34 16.36
CA TYR A 81 4.53 10.57 15.12
C TYR A 81 5.21 9.20 15.27
N ILE A 82 6.40 9.18 15.86
CA ILE A 82 7.20 7.96 16.00
C ILE A 82 6.51 6.97 16.92
N GLU A 83 6.02 7.43 18.08
CA GLU A 83 5.36 6.58 19.08
C GLU A 83 4.07 5.97 18.51
N ALA A 84 3.13 6.81 18.06
CA ALA A 84 1.84 6.37 17.56
C ALA A 84 1.99 5.43 16.34
N THR A 85 2.87 5.78 15.39
CA THR A 85 3.08 4.95 14.18
C THR A 85 3.75 3.62 14.52
N SER A 86 4.69 3.59 15.48
CA SER A 86 5.35 2.35 15.90
C SER A 86 4.38 1.41 16.61
N GLU A 87 3.53 1.93 17.49
CA GLU A 87 2.52 1.14 18.18
C GLU A 87 1.47 0.59 17.21
N TYR A 88 1.01 1.44 16.29
CA TYR A 88 0.09 1.02 15.23
C TYR A 88 0.69 -0.09 14.35
N ALA A 89 1.97 0.02 13.96
CA ALA A 89 2.66 -0.99 13.17
C ALA A 89 2.68 -2.36 13.87
N ARG A 90 2.91 -2.41 15.19
CA ARG A 90 2.90 -3.65 15.97
C ARG A 90 1.52 -4.31 15.97
N LEU A 91 0.45 -3.54 16.22
CA LEU A 91 -0.91 -4.08 16.18
C LEU A 91 -1.30 -4.54 14.78
N LEU A 92 -0.92 -3.77 13.76
CA LEU A 92 -1.21 -4.10 12.37
C LEU A 92 -0.46 -5.35 11.90
N ARG A 93 0.77 -5.57 12.39
CA ARG A 93 1.48 -6.82 12.16
C ARG A 93 0.73 -8.03 12.72
N GLY A 94 0.16 -7.91 13.92
CA GLY A 94 -0.66 -8.95 14.52
C GLY A 94 -1.99 -9.18 13.79
N LEU A 95 -2.59 -8.12 13.23
CA LEU A 95 -3.76 -8.25 12.35
C LEU A 95 -3.39 -8.99 11.04
N ALA A 96 -2.25 -8.67 10.43
CA ALA A 96 -1.76 -9.32 9.22
C ALA A 96 -1.58 -10.84 9.43
N THR A 97 -0.97 -11.26 10.55
CA THR A 97 -0.86 -12.70 10.92
C THR A 97 -2.22 -13.39 10.92
N LYS A 98 -3.23 -12.77 11.56
CA LYS A 98 -4.57 -13.36 11.66
C LYS A 98 -5.24 -13.46 10.31
N VAL A 99 -5.17 -12.40 9.50
CA VAL A 99 -5.74 -12.40 8.15
C VAL A 99 -5.08 -13.48 7.29
N LEU A 100 -3.74 -13.54 7.26
CA LEU A 100 -3.01 -14.54 6.48
C LEU A 100 -3.31 -15.97 6.94
N SER A 101 -3.51 -16.18 8.24
CA SER A 101 -3.94 -17.47 8.80
C SER A 101 -5.33 -17.87 8.32
N VAL A 102 -6.31 -16.96 8.41
CA VAL A 102 -7.68 -17.20 7.92
C VAL A 102 -7.70 -17.43 6.40
N LEU A 103 -6.94 -16.65 5.64
CA LEU A 103 -6.83 -16.82 4.19
C LEU A 103 -6.19 -18.16 3.82
N SER A 104 -5.22 -18.64 4.61
CA SER A 104 -4.60 -19.97 4.41
C SER A 104 -5.61 -21.08 4.60
N LEU A 105 -6.36 -21.03 5.70
CA LEU A 105 -7.43 -21.98 5.99
C LEU A 105 -8.54 -21.94 4.90
N GLY A 106 -8.89 -20.75 4.41
CA GLY A 106 -9.85 -20.59 3.32
C GLY A 106 -9.42 -21.23 1.99
N LEU A 107 -8.11 -21.46 1.79
CA LEU A 107 -7.56 -22.20 0.66
C LEU A 107 -7.41 -23.71 0.93
N GLY A 108 -7.78 -24.19 2.13
CA GLY A 108 -7.53 -25.56 2.57
C GLY A 108 -6.07 -25.87 2.91
N LEU A 109 -5.27 -24.83 3.20
CA LEU A 109 -3.87 -24.95 3.60
C LEU A 109 -3.73 -25.03 5.12
N GLU A 110 -2.56 -25.42 5.61
CA GLU A 110 -2.20 -25.28 7.03
C GLU A 110 -2.31 -23.82 7.49
N GLU A 111 -2.70 -23.63 8.76
CA GLU A 111 -2.73 -22.31 9.38
C GLU A 111 -1.36 -21.64 9.29
N GLY A 112 -1.33 -20.37 8.89
CA GLY A 112 -0.08 -19.60 8.73
C GLY A 112 0.72 -19.93 7.46
N ARG A 113 0.24 -20.83 6.58
CA ARG A 113 0.96 -21.17 5.34
C ARG A 113 1.28 -19.94 4.50
N LEU A 114 0.29 -19.08 4.21
CA LEU A 114 0.52 -17.88 3.41
C LEU A 114 1.52 -16.92 4.07
N GLU A 115 1.49 -16.80 5.41
CA GLU A 115 2.43 -15.94 6.14
C GLU A 115 3.88 -16.42 5.99
N LYS A 116 4.10 -17.74 6.05
CA LYS A 116 5.42 -18.33 5.80
C LYS A 116 5.93 -18.01 4.39
N GLU A 117 5.06 -18.09 3.39
CA GLU A 117 5.41 -17.85 1.98
C GLU A 117 5.72 -16.38 1.66
N VAL A 118 5.31 -15.44 2.52
CA VAL A 118 5.61 -14.01 2.36
C VAL A 118 6.70 -13.50 3.31
N GLY A 119 7.44 -14.41 3.97
CA GLY A 119 8.60 -14.07 4.80
C GLY A 119 8.38 -14.13 6.32
N GLY A 120 7.21 -14.56 6.77
CA GLY A 120 6.96 -14.83 8.19
C GLY A 120 7.10 -13.60 9.09
N MET A 121 7.50 -13.83 10.34
CA MET A 121 7.69 -12.76 11.33
C MET A 121 8.95 -11.92 11.10
N GLU A 122 9.96 -12.48 10.42
CA GLU A 122 11.31 -11.90 10.32
C GLU A 122 11.52 -11.06 9.04
N GLU A 123 10.92 -11.49 7.93
CA GLU A 123 11.22 -10.90 6.61
C GLU A 123 10.04 -10.14 6.00
N LEU A 124 8.80 -10.34 6.48
CA LEU A 124 7.66 -9.55 6.03
C LEU A 124 7.82 -8.09 6.50
N LEU A 125 7.82 -7.17 5.55
CA LEU A 125 7.97 -5.74 5.79
C LEU A 125 6.61 -5.06 5.83
N LEU A 126 6.44 -4.08 6.72
CA LEU A 126 5.32 -3.14 6.65
C LEU A 126 5.84 -1.77 6.22
N GLN A 127 5.41 -1.32 5.05
CA GLN A 127 5.71 0.02 4.53
C GLN A 127 4.48 0.92 4.71
N MET A 128 4.65 2.09 5.32
CA MET A 128 3.61 3.11 5.38
C MET A 128 3.77 4.08 4.20
N LYS A 129 2.68 4.36 3.51
CA LYS A 129 2.53 5.53 2.63
C LYS A 129 1.35 6.37 3.12
N ILE A 130 1.67 7.56 3.59
CA ILE A 130 0.66 8.59 3.86
C ILE A 130 0.45 9.34 2.55
N ASN A 131 -0.72 9.20 1.94
CA ASN A 131 -1.06 9.92 0.72
C ASN A 131 -1.87 11.17 1.09
N TYR A 132 -1.41 12.32 0.61
CA TYR A 132 -2.03 13.62 0.79
C TYR A 132 -2.54 14.12 -0.55
N TYR A 133 -3.85 14.32 -0.66
CA TYR A 133 -4.51 14.78 -1.87
C TYR A 133 -5.01 16.21 -1.65
N PRO A 134 -4.30 17.23 -2.17
CA PRO A 134 -4.74 18.62 -2.10
C PRO A 134 -6.10 18.81 -2.79
N LYS A 135 -6.77 19.93 -2.49
CA LYS A 135 -7.95 20.33 -3.26
C LYS A 135 -7.55 20.52 -4.72
N CYS A 136 -8.30 19.92 -5.63
CA CYS A 136 -8.07 20.03 -7.06
C CYS A 136 -9.09 21.01 -7.67
N PRO A 137 -8.67 22.04 -8.44
CA PRO A 137 -9.59 22.98 -9.07
C PRO A 137 -10.43 22.35 -10.18
N GLN A 138 -9.92 21.31 -10.84
CA GLN A 138 -10.57 20.58 -11.94
C GLN A 138 -10.53 19.06 -11.68
N PRO A 139 -11.22 18.57 -10.64
CA PRO A 139 -11.11 17.18 -10.17
C PRO A 139 -11.61 16.15 -11.19
N GLU A 140 -12.42 16.56 -12.18
CA GLU A 140 -12.87 15.72 -13.28
C GLU A 140 -11.77 15.41 -14.32
N LEU A 141 -10.68 16.19 -14.32
CA LEU A 141 -9.55 16.03 -15.24
C LEU A 141 -8.33 15.35 -14.58
N ALA A 142 -8.38 15.06 -13.29
CA ALA A 142 -7.25 14.55 -12.51
C ALA A 142 -7.60 13.30 -11.71
N LEU A 143 -6.59 12.47 -11.46
CA LEU A 143 -6.64 11.40 -10.48
C LEU A 143 -5.63 11.71 -9.38
N GLY A 144 -6.01 11.38 -8.14
CA GLY A 144 -5.10 11.44 -7.01
C GLY A 144 -4.07 10.33 -7.09
N VAL A 145 -4.53 9.11 -7.38
CA VAL A 145 -3.67 7.97 -7.74
C VAL A 145 -4.34 7.22 -8.88
N GLU A 146 -3.53 6.76 -9.85
CA GLU A 146 -4.01 6.12 -11.06
C GLU A 146 -4.63 4.73 -10.79
N ALA A 147 -5.26 4.16 -11.82
CA ALA A 147 -5.77 2.80 -11.73
C ALA A 147 -4.62 1.79 -11.60
N HIS A 148 -4.55 1.08 -10.48
CA HIS A 148 -3.51 0.07 -10.22
C HIS A 148 -4.04 -1.06 -9.35
N THR A 149 -3.24 -2.12 -9.25
CA THR A 149 -3.39 -3.17 -8.22
C THR A 149 -2.18 -3.11 -7.30
N ASP A 150 -2.40 -3.38 -6.01
CA ASP A 150 -1.33 -3.38 -5.01
C ASP A 150 -0.44 -4.59 -5.21
N ILE A 151 0.89 -4.39 -5.18
CA ILE A 151 1.86 -5.47 -5.38
C ILE A 151 2.07 -6.29 -4.09
N SER A 152 1.75 -5.68 -2.94
CA SER A 152 1.84 -6.25 -1.59
C SER A 152 1.13 -7.61 -1.44
N ALA A 153 1.34 -8.28 -0.32
CA ALA A 153 0.50 -9.41 0.10
C ALA A 153 -0.88 -8.91 0.56
N LEU A 154 -0.87 -7.95 1.47
CA LEU A 154 -2.05 -7.28 2.01
C LEU A 154 -1.77 -5.78 2.09
N THR A 155 -2.81 -4.98 1.95
CA THR A 155 -2.75 -3.54 2.24
C THR A 155 -3.85 -3.17 3.21
N PHE A 156 -3.51 -2.40 4.25
CA PHE A 156 -4.44 -1.89 5.24
C PHE A 156 -4.50 -0.37 5.15
N ILE A 157 -5.69 0.22 5.02
CA ILE A 157 -5.86 1.64 4.70
C ILE A 157 -6.79 2.31 5.72
N LEU A 158 -6.28 3.36 6.37
CA LEU A 158 -7.08 4.36 7.08
C LEU A 158 -7.35 5.56 6.18
N HIS A 159 -8.45 6.29 6.45
CA HIS A 159 -8.79 7.52 5.74
C HIS A 159 -9.36 8.60 6.68
N ASN A 160 -9.26 9.87 6.27
CA ASN A 160 -9.77 11.03 7.01
C ASN A 160 -11.27 11.32 6.76
N MET A 161 -12.06 10.27 6.47
CA MET A 161 -13.49 10.37 6.11
C MET A 161 -13.85 11.20 4.86
N VAL A 162 -12.85 11.62 4.05
CA VAL A 162 -13.11 12.20 2.73
C VAL A 162 -13.14 11.07 1.68
N PRO A 163 -14.25 10.92 0.92
CA PRO A 163 -14.36 9.86 -0.09
C PRO A 163 -13.36 10.08 -1.23
N GLY A 164 -12.98 8.99 -1.90
CA GLY A 164 -12.08 9.08 -3.06
C GLY A 164 -11.61 7.73 -3.59
N LEU A 165 -11.54 6.70 -2.75
CA LEU A 165 -11.22 5.35 -3.21
C LEU A 165 -12.33 4.81 -4.13
N GLN A 166 -11.97 4.34 -5.32
CA GLN A 166 -12.83 3.58 -6.19
C GLN A 166 -12.23 2.21 -6.53
N LEU A 167 -13.08 1.19 -6.60
CA LEU A 167 -12.75 -0.18 -6.97
C LEU A 167 -13.34 -0.48 -8.34
N PHE A 168 -12.60 -1.13 -9.23
CA PHE A 168 -13.12 -1.60 -10.50
C PHE A 168 -13.71 -3.00 -10.33
N TYR A 169 -15.04 -3.06 -10.25
CA TYR A 169 -15.80 -4.27 -9.98
C TYR A 169 -16.85 -4.49 -11.05
N GLN A 170 -16.87 -5.69 -11.65
CA GLN A 170 -17.83 -6.07 -12.70
C GLN A 170 -17.93 -5.03 -13.83
N GLY A 171 -16.78 -4.54 -14.32
CA GLY A 171 -16.70 -3.56 -15.42
C GLY A 171 -17.03 -2.12 -15.02
N ASN A 172 -17.28 -1.83 -13.75
CA ASN A 172 -17.70 -0.52 -13.28
C ASN A 172 -16.82 -0.01 -12.15
N TRP A 173 -16.63 1.31 -12.09
CA TRP A 173 -15.98 1.97 -10.96
C TRP A 173 -16.98 2.16 -9.82
N VAL A 174 -16.73 1.51 -8.68
CA VAL A 174 -17.55 1.57 -7.46
C VAL A 174 -16.83 2.40 -6.41
N THR A 175 -17.47 3.48 -5.94
CA THR A 175 -16.92 4.33 -4.89
C THR A 175 -17.09 3.68 -3.52
N ALA A 176 -15.99 3.50 -2.78
CA ALA A 176 -16.02 2.98 -1.43
C ALA A 176 -16.68 3.99 -0.48
N LYS A 177 -17.59 3.50 0.37
CA LYS A 177 -18.19 4.31 1.43
C LYS A 177 -17.21 4.47 2.59
N CYS A 178 -17.21 5.65 3.20
CA CYS A 178 -16.48 5.92 4.43
C CYS A 178 -17.21 5.28 5.61
N VAL A 179 -16.79 4.08 6.03
CA VAL A 179 -17.36 3.38 7.18
C VAL A 179 -16.58 3.79 8.44
N PRO A 180 -17.22 4.44 9.43
CA PRO A 180 -16.54 4.83 10.68
C PRO A 180 -15.91 3.63 11.39
N ASN A 181 -14.76 3.85 12.05
CA ASN A 181 -14.04 2.85 12.84
C ASN A 181 -13.70 1.56 12.06
N SER A 182 -13.49 1.69 10.75
CA SER A 182 -13.08 0.58 9.89
C SER A 182 -11.67 0.77 9.33
N ILE A 183 -11.05 -0.35 8.96
CA ILE A 183 -9.81 -0.40 8.19
C ILE A 183 -10.17 -1.07 6.87
N ILE A 184 -9.89 -0.40 5.75
CA ILE A 184 -10.05 -1.00 4.43
C ILE A 184 -8.89 -1.97 4.23
N MET A 185 -9.17 -3.19 3.76
CA MET A 185 -8.15 -4.19 3.47
C MET A 185 -8.21 -4.60 2.01
N HIS A 186 -7.07 -4.56 1.32
CA HIS A 186 -6.89 -5.15 -0.01
C HIS A 186 -6.10 -6.46 0.07
N ILE A 187 -6.50 -7.42 -0.76
CA ILE A 187 -5.61 -8.48 -1.24
C ILE A 187 -4.73 -7.86 -2.32
N GLY A 188 -3.42 -8.04 -2.23
CA GLY A 188 -2.50 -7.62 -3.28
C GLY A 188 -2.05 -8.78 -4.18
N ASP A 189 -1.28 -8.43 -5.21
CA ASP A 189 -0.83 -9.33 -6.27
C ASP A 189 -0.08 -10.54 -5.71
N THR A 190 0.68 -10.36 -4.62
CA THR A 190 1.46 -11.44 -4.00
C THR A 190 0.53 -12.58 -3.56
N ILE A 191 -0.59 -12.29 -2.89
CA ILE A 191 -1.56 -13.32 -2.47
C ILE A 191 -2.38 -13.83 -3.66
N GLU A 192 -2.70 -12.98 -4.65
CA GLU A 192 -3.34 -13.43 -5.88
C GLU A 192 -2.48 -14.48 -6.62
N ILE A 193 -1.16 -14.25 -6.72
CA ILE A 193 -0.20 -15.18 -7.32
C ILE A 193 -0.14 -16.48 -6.53
N LEU A 194 0.13 -16.41 -5.21
CA LEU A 194 0.26 -17.59 -4.35
C LEU A 194 -1.01 -18.46 -4.36
N SER A 195 -2.18 -17.82 -4.39
CA SER A 195 -3.49 -18.49 -4.40
C SER A 195 -3.97 -18.93 -5.79
N ASN A 196 -3.15 -18.77 -6.84
CA ASN A 196 -3.52 -19.03 -8.23
C ASN A 196 -4.85 -18.36 -8.63
N LYS A 197 -5.00 -17.08 -8.27
CA LYS A 197 -6.18 -16.25 -8.54
C LYS A 197 -7.43 -16.61 -7.74
N LYS A 198 -7.36 -17.44 -6.70
CA LYS A 198 -8.52 -17.71 -5.83
C LYS A 198 -8.90 -16.47 -5.00
N TYR A 199 -7.91 -15.75 -4.48
CA TYR A 199 -8.08 -14.39 -3.98
C TYR A 199 -7.74 -13.37 -5.05
N LYS A 200 -8.43 -12.21 -5.04
CA LYS A 200 -8.37 -11.22 -6.14
C LYS A 200 -7.66 -9.95 -5.73
N SER A 201 -6.63 -9.58 -6.50
CA SER A 201 -6.00 -8.26 -6.42
C SER A 201 -6.82 -7.28 -7.27
N ILE A 202 -7.64 -6.45 -6.63
CA ILE A 202 -8.62 -5.63 -7.34
C ILE A 202 -8.01 -4.32 -7.86
N LEU A 203 -8.30 -4.01 -9.12
CA LEU A 203 -7.93 -2.72 -9.72
C LEU A 203 -8.68 -1.61 -9.00
N HIS A 204 -7.96 -0.59 -8.55
CA HIS A 204 -8.53 0.51 -7.78
C HIS A 204 -7.81 1.82 -8.12
N ARG A 205 -8.43 2.96 -7.81
CA ARG A 205 -7.89 4.31 -8.03
C ARG A 205 -8.33 5.27 -6.93
N GLY A 206 -7.69 6.43 -6.85
CA GLY A 206 -8.07 7.50 -5.93
C GLY A 206 -8.51 8.74 -6.67
N LEU A 207 -9.71 9.22 -6.38
CA LEU A 207 -10.24 10.49 -6.86
C LEU A 207 -9.79 11.65 -5.95
N VAL A 208 -9.73 12.83 -6.56
CA VAL A 208 -9.59 14.12 -5.87
C VAL A 208 -10.90 14.91 -5.93
N ASN A 209 -10.98 15.99 -5.16
CA ASN A 209 -12.14 16.86 -5.14
C ASN A 209 -11.72 18.32 -4.89
N LYS A 210 -12.63 19.26 -5.14
CA LYS A 210 -12.39 20.71 -4.99
C LYS A 210 -12.64 21.27 -3.59
N GLU A 211 -13.32 20.51 -2.73
CA GLU A 211 -13.88 21.04 -1.48
C GLU A 211 -12.99 20.78 -0.27
N LYS A 212 -12.42 19.57 -0.18
CA LYS A 212 -11.73 19.04 1.00
C LYS A 212 -10.45 18.31 0.62
N VAL A 213 -9.41 18.53 1.42
CA VAL A 213 -8.19 17.73 1.40
C VAL A 213 -8.53 16.30 1.83
N ARG A 214 -8.08 15.31 1.06
CA ARG A 214 -8.21 13.90 1.42
C ARG A 214 -6.85 13.40 1.88
N ILE A 215 -6.83 12.59 2.94
CA ILE A 215 -5.62 11.89 3.41
C ILE A 215 -5.95 10.43 3.66
N SER A 216 -5.03 9.55 3.28
CA SER A 216 -5.07 8.13 3.60
C SER A 216 -3.73 7.63 4.10
N TRP A 217 -3.75 6.65 5.00
CA TRP A 217 -2.57 5.97 5.53
C TRP A 217 -2.63 4.51 5.07
N ALA A 218 -1.90 4.18 4.01
CA ALA A 218 -1.81 2.83 3.47
C ALA A 218 -0.59 2.13 4.07
N VAL A 219 -0.79 0.95 4.64
CA VAL A 219 0.29 0.06 5.09
C VAL A 219 0.32 -1.18 4.22
N PHE A 220 1.42 -1.33 3.49
CA PHE A 220 1.67 -2.45 2.59
C PHE A 220 2.46 -3.54 3.32
N CYS A 221 1.95 -4.77 3.30
CA CYS A 221 2.64 -5.95 3.80
C CYS A 221 3.42 -6.58 2.65
N GLU A 222 4.74 -6.41 2.60
CA GLU A 222 5.57 -6.77 1.46
C GLU A 222 6.54 -7.90 1.79
N PRO A 223 6.61 -8.97 0.98
CA PRO A 223 7.68 -9.96 1.11
C PRO A 223 9.05 -9.33 0.81
N PRO A 224 10.17 -9.95 1.25
CA PRO A 224 11.51 -9.49 0.90
C PRO A 224 11.69 -9.49 -0.63
N LYS A 225 12.22 -8.38 -1.15
CA LYS A 225 12.30 -8.07 -2.59
C LYS A 225 12.87 -9.20 -3.45
N ASP A 226 13.99 -9.79 -3.00
CA ASP A 226 14.80 -10.70 -3.82
C ASP A 226 14.89 -12.13 -3.27
N LYS A 227 14.52 -12.34 -1.99
CA LYS A 227 14.75 -13.63 -1.31
C LYS A 227 13.69 -14.68 -1.61
N ILE A 228 12.46 -14.25 -1.92
CA ILE A 228 11.32 -15.15 -2.13
C ILE A 228 10.93 -15.16 -3.61
N ILE A 229 10.73 -16.37 -4.15
CA ILE A 229 10.18 -16.59 -5.49
C ILE A 229 8.67 -16.80 -5.35
N LEU A 230 7.90 -15.80 -5.77
CA LEU A 230 6.44 -15.83 -5.83
C LEU A 230 5.99 -16.66 -7.03
N LYS A 231 5.18 -17.67 -6.76
CA LYS A 231 4.51 -18.52 -7.76
C LYS A 231 3.27 -19.17 -7.14
N PRO A 232 2.29 -19.63 -7.95
CA PRO A 232 1.18 -20.41 -7.44
C PRO A 232 1.65 -21.56 -6.54
N LEU A 233 1.03 -21.69 -5.37
CA LEU A 233 1.37 -22.76 -4.44
C LEU A 233 1.01 -24.12 -5.05
N PRO A 234 1.85 -25.17 -4.86
CA PRO A 234 1.58 -26.49 -5.42
C PRO A 234 0.19 -27.03 -5.08
N GLU A 235 -0.31 -26.73 -3.88
CA GLU A 235 -1.62 -27.17 -3.37
C GLU A 235 -2.81 -26.56 -4.10
N VAL A 236 -2.61 -25.45 -4.82
CA VAL A 236 -3.68 -24.78 -5.59
C VAL A 236 -3.49 -24.90 -7.10
N VAL A 237 -2.58 -25.79 -7.53
CA VAL A 237 -2.30 -26.10 -8.93
C VAL A 237 -2.58 -27.58 -9.18
N SER A 238 -3.25 -27.87 -10.29
CA SER A 238 -3.53 -29.24 -10.74
C SER A 238 -3.57 -29.31 -12.27
N GLU A 239 -3.75 -30.49 -12.84
CA GLU A 239 -3.95 -30.64 -14.30
C GLU A 239 -5.19 -29.87 -14.79
N THR A 240 -6.26 -29.82 -13.98
CA THR A 240 -7.49 -29.09 -14.28
C THR A 240 -7.45 -27.61 -13.90
N GLU A 241 -6.56 -27.22 -12.98
CA GLU A 241 -6.31 -25.83 -12.56
C GLU A 241 -4.82 -25.50 -12.74
N PRO A 242 -4.33 -25.25 -13.97
CA PRO A 242 -2.91 -25.02 -14.20
C PRO A 242 -2.45 -23.70 -13.58
N ALA A 243 -1.13 -23.56 -13.39
CA ALA A 243 -0.53 -22.34 -12.87
C ALA A 243 -0.79 -21.15 -13.82
N LEU A 244 -1.43 -20.10 -13.32
CA LEU A 244 -1.78 -18.91 -14.09
C LEU A 244 -0.69 -17.83 -14.11
N PHE A 245 0.32 -17.97 -13.25
CA PHE A 245 1.37 -16.99 -13.07
C PHE A 245 2.75 -17.66 -13.17
N PRO A 246 3.70 -17.10 -13.94
CA PRO A 246 5.08 -17.58 -13.95
C PRO A 246 5.80 -17.16 -12.65
N PRO A 247 6.84 -17.91 -12.23
CA PRO A 247 7.61 -17.59 -11.04
C PRO A 247 8.39 -16.28 -11.20
N ARG A 248 8.35 -15.41 -10.18
CA ARG A 248 9.13 -14.16 -10.10
C ARG A 248 9.47 -13.82 -8.66
N THR A 249 10.58 -13.11 -8.42
CA THR A 249 10.73 -12.41 -7.13
C THR A 249 9.76 -11.23 -7.03
N PHE A 250 9.60 -10.67 -5.83
CA PHE A 250 8.78 -9.48 -5.63
C PHE A 250 9.31 -8.29 -6.45
N ASP A 251 10.64 -8.10 -6.49
CA ASP A 251 11.27 -7.07 -7.33
C ASP A 251 11.02 -7.31 -8.82
N GLN A 252 11.21 -8.54 -9.31
CA GLN A 252 10.93 -8.90 -10.70
C GLN A 252 9.46 -8.66 -11.08
N HIS A 253 8.52 -8.87 -10.16
CA HIS A 253 7.10 -8.58 -10.41
C HIS A 253 6.84 -7.07 -10.49
N ILE A 254 7.46 -6.25 -9.64
CA ILE A 254 7.44 -4.78 -9.74
C ILE A 254 7.97 -4.35 -11.11
N GLN A 255 9.17 -4.79 -11.49
CA GLN A 255 9.79 -4.42 -12.77
C GLN A 255 8.94 -4.86 -13.96
N HIS A 256 8.34 -6.04 -13.90
CA HIS A 256 7.45 -6.53 -14.96
C HIS A 256 6.19 -5.66 -15.11
N LYS A 257 5.58 -5.19 -14.03
CA LYS A 257 4.42 -4.28 -14.11
C LYS A 257 4.80 -2.91 -14.66
N LEU A 258 5.94 -2.35 -14.23
CA LEU A 258 6.45 -1.09 -14.76
C LEU A 258 6.73 -1.20 -16.27
N PHE A 259 7.43 -2.26 -16.69
CA PHE A 259 7.70 -2.52 -18.11
C PHE A 259 6.43 -2.63 -18.95
N ARG A 260 5.40 -3.34 -18.45
CA ARG A 260 4.11 -3.45 -19.15
C ARG A 260 3.42 -2.11 -19.30
N LYS A 261 3.40 -1.29 -18.24
CA LYS A 261 2.83 0.06 -18.26
C LYS A 261 3.52 0.93 -19.30
N THR A 262 4.85 0.97 -19.30
CA THR A 262 5.63 1.70 -20.33
C THR A 262 5.32 1.22 -21.75
N ARG A 263 5.16 -0.09 -21.97
CA ARG A 263 4.85 -0.63 -23.30
C ARG A 263 3.44 -0.27 -23.76
N GLU A 264 2.46 -0.32 -22.87
CA GLU A 264 1.08 0.07 -23.16
C GLU A 264 1.01 1.56 -23.54
N GLU A 265 1.73 2.42 -22.81
CA GLU A 265 1.85 3.86 -23.11
C GLU A 265 2.55 4.16 -24.46
N LEU A 266 3.50 3.32 -24.91
CA LEU A 266 4.18 3.49 -26.20
C LEU A 266 3.31 3.13 -27.42
N ILE A 267 2.21 2.41 -27.21
CA ILE A 267 1.34 1.87 -28.29
C ILE A 267 0.04 2.68 -28.42
N THR A 268 -0.26 3.56 -27.47
CA THR A 268 -1.43 4.45 -27.41
C THR A 268 -1.08 5.88 -27.76
#